data_AF-A0A6P6S152-F1
#
_entry.id   AF-A0A6P6S152-F1
#
_cell.length_a   1.000
_cell.length_b   1.000
_cell.length_c   1.000
_cell.angle_alpha   90.00
_cell.angle_beta   90.00
_cell.angle_gamma   90.00
#
_symmetry.space_group_name_H-M   'P 1'
#
loop_
_entity.id
_entity.type
_entity.pdbx_description
1 polymer ?
#
loop_
_entity_poly.entity_id
_entity_poly.type
_entity_poly.pdbx_seq_one_letter_code
_entity_poly.pdbx_strand_id
1 'polypeptide(L)'
;MFTTRSEYDRGVNTFSPEGRLFQVEYALGAIKLGSTAIGIQTKDGVVLASERRITSCLLEPQSIHKIVEVDSHIACAMSGLIADARTLIDHARVECANHFFTYNEKMSIRSCVDAVADLALDFSDVGSGRRKKTMSRPFGVALLVAGVDKDGPALYCADPSGTVTKYLAVAMGSAQEGAESMLQEQYNQSMSLEAAEDLALVVLRQVMEEKLNCNNVEMAALRVGEAKFKQYGADDLKEIIARLPAPTIPTATDLSGTA
;
A
#
# COMPACT_ATOMS: atom_id res chain seq x y z
N MET A 1 13.64 -20.55 -13.79
CA MET A 1 13.54 -21.87 -13.14
C MET A 1 12.24 -21.89 -12.36
N PHE A 2 11.10 -22.29 -12.95
CA PHE A 2 9.85 -22.50 -12.18
C PHE A 2 8.94 -23.49 -12.91
N THR A 3 9.12 -24.77 -12.65
CA THR A 3 8.08 -25.78 -12.86
C THR A 3 7.88 -26.49 -11.53
N THR A 4 7.24 -25.80 -10.59
CA THR A 4 6.43 -26.48 -9.60
C THR A 4 5.23 -27.05 -10.37
N ARG A 5 5.10 -28.38 -10.41
CA ARG A 5 4.05 -29.06 -11.15
C ARG A 5 2.69 -28.61 -10.61
N SER A 6 1.93 -27.88 -11.42
CA SER A 6 0.55 -27.48 -11.10
C SER A 6 -0.40 -28.22 -12.05
N GLU A 7 -1.27 -29.05 -11.48
CA GLU A 7 -2.27 -29.81 -12.23
C GLU A 7 -3.63 -29.09 -12.30
N TYR A 8 -3.82 -28.03 -11.51
CA TYR A 8 -5.11 -27.37 -11.27
C TYR A 8 -5.11 -25.86 -11.54
N ASP A 9 -4.18 -25.34 -12.36
CA ASP A 9 -4.03 -23.90 -12.64
C ASP A 9 -4.55 -23.44 -14.01
N ARG A 10 -5.06 -24.35 -14.84
CA ARG A 10 -5.46 -24.05 -16.22
C ARG A 10 -6.71 -23.16 -16.33
N GLY A 11 -7.65 -23.31 -15.40
CA GLY A 11 -8.87 -22.50 -15.35
C GLY A 11 -8.76 -21.43 -14.28
N VAL A 12 -9.41 -20.28 -14.50
CA VAL A 12 -9.34 -19.17 -13.54
C VAL A 12 -10.05 -19.52 -12.23
N ASN A 13 -11.14 -20.28 -12.33
CA ASN A 13 -11.98 -20.69 -11.20
C ASN A 13 -11.78 -22.18 -10.82
N THR A 14 -10.58 -22.72 -11.01
CA THR A 14 -10.26 -24.10 -10.63
C THR A 14 -9.74 -24.15 -9.19
N PHE A 15 -10.37 -24.98 -8.36
CA PHE A 15 -9.95 -25.23 -6.99
C PHE A 15 -8.80 -26.24 -6.94
N SER A 16 -7.83 -25.97 -6.07
CA SER A 16 -6.80 -26.93 -5.67
C SER A 16 -7.39 -28.02 -4.76
N PRO A 17 -6.68 -29.15 -4.56
CA PRO A 17 -7.07 -30.17 -3.58
C PRO A 17 -7.20 -29.63 -2.14
N GLU A 18 -6.57 -28.49 -1.84
CA GLU A 18 -6.65 -27.80 -0.54
C GLU A 18 -7.83 -26.80 -0.47
N GLY A 19 -8.63 -26.68 -1.53
CA GLY A 19 -9.78 -25.77 -1.59
C GLY A 19 -9.41 -24.31 -1.90
N ARG A 20 -8.23 -24.04 -2.44
CA ARG A 20 -7.74 -22.68 -2.77
C ARG A 20 -7.82 -22.43 -4.28
N LEU A 21 -7.98 -21.17 -4.68
CA LEU A 21 -7.87 -20.74 -6.08
C LEU A 21 -6.41 -20.39 -6.40
N PHE A 22 -5.75 -21.17 -7.27
CA PHE A 22 -4.34 -20.94 -7.57
C PHE A 22 -4.06 -19.59 -8.23
N GLN A 23 -4.99 -19.06 -9.04
CA GLN A 23 -4.81 -17.74 -9.65
C GLN A 23 -4.74 -16.62 -8.59
N VAL A 24 -5.46 -16.76 -7.47
CA VAL A 24 -5.40 -15.81 -6.35
C VAL A 24 -4.07 -15.95 -5.62
N GLU A 25 -3.60 -17.17 -5.38
CA GLU A 25 -2.28 -17.43 -4.78
C GLU A 25 -1.13 -16.85 -5.65
N TYR A 26 -1.24 -16.96 -6.97
CA TYR A 26 -0.27 -16.35 -7.89
C TYR A 26 -0.30 -14.82 -7.83
N ALA A 27 -1.50 -14.23 -7.75
CA ALA A 27 -1.65 -12.80 -7.56
C ALA A 27 -1.06 -12.32 -6.22
N LEU A 28 -1.27 -13.08 -5.13
CA LEU A 28 -0.65 -12.81 -3.83
C LEU A 28 0.88 -12.88 -3.91
N GLY A 29 1.42 -13.83 -4.66
CA GLY A 29 2.85 -13.93 -4.95
C GLY A 29 3.41 -12.70 -5.69
N ALA A 30 2.64 -12.11 -6.60
CA ALA A 30 3.05 -10.93 -7.37
C ALA A 30 3.20 -9.67 -6.49
N ILE A 31 2.42 -9.55 -5.42
CA ILE A 31 2.51 -8.41 -4.47
C ILE A 31 3.88 -8.37 -3.80
N LYS A 32 4.45 -9.55 -3.49
CA LYS A 32 5.78 -9.67 -2.89
C LYS A 32 6.92 -9.21 -3.82
N LEU A 33 6.64 -8.92 -5.09
CA LEU A 33 7.63 -8.34 -6.02
C LEU A 33 7.52 -6.81 -6.06
N GLY A 34 6.45 -6.24 -5.50
CA GLY A 34 6.25 -4.80 -5.39
C GLY A 34 7.27 -4.14 -4.47
N SER A 35 7.42 -2.83 -4.63
CA SER A 35 8.17 -2.02 -3.65
C SER A 35 7.50 -2.01 -2.31
N THR A 36 8.30 -1.78 -1.27
CA THR A 36 7.77 -1.74 0.08
C THR A 36 6.91 -0.50 0.30
N ALA A 37 5.75 -0.70 0.91
CA ALA A 37 4.86 0.35 1.40
C ALA A 37 4.49 0.05 2.85
N ILE A 38 4.42 1.07 3.68
CA ILE A 38 4.18 1.00 5.11
C ILE A 38 3.04 1.96 5.46
N GLY A 39 2.13 1.51 6.32
CA GLY A 39 1.11 2.35 6.90
C GLY A 39 1.10 2.21 8.41
N ILE A 40 0.94 3.33 9.12
CA ILE A 40 0.88 3.38 10.57
C ILE A 40 -0.29 4.27 10.98
N GLN A 41 -1.22 3.71 11.74
CA GLN A 41 -2.37 4.39 12.33
C GLN A 41 -2.04 4.79 13.76
N THR A 42 -2.25 6.07 14.06
CA THR A 42 -2.16 6.66 15.40
C THR A 42 -3.52 7.24 15.78
N LYS A 43 -3.62 7.78 17.01
CA LYS A 43 -4.83 8.51 17.44
C LYS A 43 -4.99 9.85 16.73
N ASP A 44 -3.87 10.45 16.34
CA ASP A 44 -3.80 11.78 15.74
C ASP A 44 -3.94 11.75 14.21
N GLY A 45 -3.84 10.57 13.59
CA GLY A 45 -3.89 10.44 12.13
C GLY A 45 -3.38 9.10 11.60
N VAL A 46 -3.08 9.08 10.30
CA VAL A 46 -2.48 7.92 9.63
C VAL A 46 -1.34 8.40 8.73
N VAL A 47 -0.22 7.67 8.75
CA VAL A 47 0.94 7.91 7.89
C VAL A 47 1.04 6.78 6.88
N LEU A 48 1.31 7.12 5.63
CA LEU A 48 1.68 6.20 4.56
C LEU A 48 3.08 6.57 4.08
N ALA A 49 3.96 5.58 3.96
CA ALA A 49 5.30 5.74 3.41
C ALA A 49 5.58 4.65 2.38
N SER A 50 6.26 4.97 1.28
CA SER A 50 6.60 4.01 0.23
C SER A 50 7.94 4.28 -0.40
N GLU A 51 8.63 3.21 -0.78
CA GLU A 51 9.88 3.24 -1.52
C GLU A 51 9.63 3.55 -3.01
N ARG A 52 10.28 4.60 -3.54
CA ARG A 52 10.41 4.86 -4.97
C ARG A 52 11.69 4.22 -5.49
N ARG A 53 11.54 3.10 -6.21
CA ARG A 53 12.66 2.43 -6.91
C ARG A 53 13.05 3.21 -8.15
N ILE A 54 14.18 3.91 -8.08
CA ILE A 54 14.76 4.66 -9.20
C ILE A 54 15.79 3.75 -9.87
N THR A 55 15.40 3.08 -10.94
CA THR A 55 16.27 2.10 -11.62
C THR A 55 17.28 2.74 -12.59
N SER A 56 17.11 4.02 -12.90
CA SER A 56 17.96 4.74 -13.85
C SER A 56 18.07 6.21 -13.46
N CYS A 57 19.25 6.80 -13.65
CA CYS A 57 19.48 8.24 -13.48
C CYS A 57 18.72 9.12 -14.49
N LEU A 58 18.18 8.52 -15.56
CA LEU A 58 17.36 9.21 -16.55
C LEU A 58 15.88 9.32 -16.13
N LEU A 59 15.51 8.71 -15.02
CA LEU A 59 14.14 8.69 -14.52
C LEU A 59 13.89 9.92 -13.67
N GLU A 60 12.82 10.66 -13.99
CA GLU A 60 12.35 11.78 -13.16
C GLU A 60 11.63 11.23 -11.92
N PRO A 61 12.21 11.30 -10.71
CA PRO A 61 11.67 10.62 -9.53
C PRO A 61 10.28 11.14 -9.14
N GLN A 62 10.03 12.42 -9.38
CA GLN A 62 8.75 13.07 -9.06
C GLN A 62 7.59 12.56 -9.94
N SER A 63 7.87 11.89 -11.06
CA SER A 63 6.84 11.30 -11.91
C SER A 63 6.28 9.96 -11.38
N ILE A 64 6.97 9.34 -10.42
CA ILE A 64 6.57 8.07 -9.81
C ILE A 64 5.84 8.34 -8.50
N HIS A 65 4.52 8.17 -8.55
CA HIS A 65 3.67 8.19 -7.36
C HIS A 65 3.15 6.80 -7.05
N LYS A 66 3.36 6.36 -5.82
CA LYS A 66 2.81 5.13 -5.24
C LYS A 66 1.77 5.42 -4.18
N ILE A 67 1.84 6.59 -3.56
CA ILE A 67 0.79 7.12 -2.71
C ILE A 67 -0.06 8.08 -3.55
N VAL A 68 -1.36 7.82 -3.59
CA VAL A 68 -2.31 8.60 -4.37
C VAL A 68 -3.53 8.96 -3.55
N GLU A 69 -4.09 10.13 -3.82
CA GLU A 69 -5.36 10.57 -3.25
C GLU A 69 -6.53 9.87 -3.96
N VAL A 70 -7.44 9.31 -3.17
CA VAL A 70 -8.73 8.74 -3.64
C VAL A 70 -9.84 9.77 -3.44
N ASP A 71 -9.90 10.37 -2.26
CA ASP A 71 -10.75 11.51 -1.91
C ASP A 71 -9.99 12.37 -0.89
N SER A 72 -10.49 13.56 -0.61
CA SER A 72 -9.90 14.53 0.33
C SER A 72 -9.50 13.93 1.69
N HIS A 73 -10.25 12.92 2.18
CA HIS A 73 -10.01 12.23 3.46
C HIS A 73 -9.52 10.78 3.31
N ILE A 74 -9.24 10.31 2.09
CA ILE A 74 -8.81 8.94 1.80
C ILE A 74 -7.60 8.95 0.85
N ALA A 75 -6.53 8.30 1.26
CA ALA A 75 -5.36 8.05 0.42
C ALA A 75 -5.06 6.56 0.34
N CYS A 76 -4.35 6.18 -0.72
CA CYS A 76 -4.00 4.80 -0.98
C CYS A 76 -2.52 4.69 -1.34
N ALA A 77 -1.81 3.79 -0.69
CA ALA A 77 -0.52 3.29 -1.17
C ALA A 77 -0.73 1.97 -1.93
N MET A 78 0.07 1.73 -2.97
CA MET A 78 -0.04 0.53 -3.80
C MET A 78 1.25 -0.30 -3.77
N SER A 79 1.11 -1.63 -3.74
CA SER A 79 2.24 -2.55 -3.90
C SER A 79 1.87 -3.74 -4.79
N GLY A 80 2.78 -4.11 -5.69
CA GLY A 80 2.56 -5.09 -6.75
C GLY A 80 2.50 -4.43 -8.13
N LEU A 81 1.56 -4.86 -8.98
CA LEU A 81 1.38 -4.33 -10.34
C LEU A 81 0.68 -2.97 -10.34
N ILE A 82 1.45 -1.90 -10.53
CA ILE A 82 0.96 -0.50 -10.53
C ILE A 82 -0.13 -0.24 -11.59
N ALA A 83 -0.07 -0.93 -12.74
CA ALA A 83 -1.08 -0.80 -13.79
C ALA A 83 -2.47 -1.25 -13.33
N ASP A 84 -2.51 -2.35 -12.57
CA ASP A 84 -3.74 -2.88 -11.97
C ASP A 84 -4.25 -1.94 -10.88
N ALA A 85 -3.34 -1.38 -10.07
CA ALA A 85 -3.65 -0.43 -9.01
C ALA A 85 -4.45 0.78 -9.52
N ARG A 86 -4.04 1.35 -10.66
CA ARG A 86 -4.72 2.52 -11.26
C ARG A 86 -6.19 2.25 -11.54
N THR A 87 -6.52 1.06 -12.04
CA THR A 87 -7.91 0.68 -12.31
C THR A 87 -8.74 0.61 -11.03
N LEU A 88 -8.19 0.03 -9.96
CA LEU A 88 -8.85 -0.05 -8.66
C LEU A 88 -9.01 1.33 -8.00
N ILE A 89 -8.00 2.18 -8.10
CA ILE A 89 -8.03 3.55 -7.55
C ILE A 89 -9.04 4.43 -8.29
N ASP A 90 -9.10 4.34 -9.62
CA ASP A 90 -10.07 5.11 -10.39
C ASP A 90 -11.51 4.63 -10.11
N HIS A 91 -11.70 3.32 -9.91
CA HIS A 91 -12.98 2.80 -9.42
C HIS A 91 -13.32 3.36 -8.03
N ALA A 92 -12.39 3.35 -7.08
CA ALA A 92 -12.59 3.90 -5.75
C ALA A 92 -12.97 5.39 -5.77
N ARG A 93 -12.33 6.19 -6.65
CA ARG A 93 -12.64 7.60 -6.86
C ARG A 93 -14.07 7.81 -7.35
N VAL A 94 -14.51 7.01 -8.33
CA VAL A 94 -15.87 7.06 -8.86
C VAL A 94 -16.89 6.68 -7.79
N GLU A 95 -16.63 5.63 -7.02
CA GLU A 95 -17.52 5.20 -5.92
C GLU A 95 -17.62 6.26 -4.82
N CYS A 96 -16.51 6.89 -4.42
CA CYS A 96 -16.53 7.99 -3.45
C CYS A 96 -17.34 9.19 -3.96
N ALA A 97 -17.15 9.58 -5.23
CA ALA A 97 -17.90 10.66 -5.84
C ALA A 97 -19.41 10.35 -5.96
N ASN A 98 -19.75 9.11 -6.33
CA ASN A 98 -21.13 8.64 -6.42
C ASN A 98 -21.81 8.60 -5.04
N HIS A 99 -21.10 8.16 -4.01
CA HIS A 99 -21.59 8.17 -2.63
C HIS A 99 -21.89 9.60 -2.18
N PHE A 100 -20.95 10.53 -2.41
CA PHE A 100 -21.16 11.94 -2.10
C PHE A 100 -22.34 12.53 -2.87
N PHE A 101 -22.48 12.22 -4.16
CA PHE A 101 -23.60 12.68 -4.97
C PHE A 101 -24.96 12.16 -4.47
N THR A 102 -25.01 10.89 -4.02
CA THR A 102 -26.25 10.21 -3.63
C THR A 102 -26.68 10.56 -2.21
N TYR A 103 -25.74 10.57 -1.27
CA TYR A 103 -26.01 10.69 0.17
C TYR A 103 -25.59 12.05 0.74
N ASN A 104 -24.93 12.90 -0.05
CA ASN A 104 -24.41 14.21 0.37
C ASN A 104 -23.52 14.12 1.62
N GLU A 105 -22.75 13.04 1.73
CA GLU A 105 -21.77 12.84 2.79
C GLU A 105 -20.54 12.09 2.28
N LYS A 106 -19.42 12.30 2.98
CA LYS A 106 -18.15 11.60 2.70
C LYS A 106 -18.31 10.10 2.93
N MET A 107 -17.84 9.30 1.99
CA MET A 107 -17.86 7.84 2.09
C MET A 107 -16.99 7.37 3.26
N SER A 108 -17.44 6.37 4.01
CA SER A 108 -16.61 5.75 5.04
C SER A 108 -15.42 5.02 4.40
N ILE A 109 -14.29 4.95 5.11
CA ILE A 109 -13.09 4.29 4.60
C ILE A 109 -13.41 2.81 4.37
N ARG A 110 -14.15 2.19 5.30
CA ARG A 110 -14.57 0.78 5.17
C ARG A 110 -15.38 0.54 3.88
N SER A 111 -16.38 1.38 3.61
CA SER A 111 -17.20 1.25 2.40
C SER A 111 -16.37 1.42 1.13
N CYS A 112 -15.42 2.36 1.11
CA CYS A 112 -14.53 2.56 -0.03
C CYS A 112 -13.70 1.29 -0.31
N VAL A 113 -13.16 0.67 0.74
CA VAL A 113 -12.31 -0.52 0.60
C VAL A 113 -13.14 -1.75 0.22
N ASP A 114 -14.35 -1.90 0.77
CA ASP A 114 -15.28 -2.97 0.37
C ASP A 114 -15.64 -2.85 -1.12
N ALA A 115 -15.89 -1.64 -1.63
CA ALA A 115 -16.17 -1.43 -3.05
C ALA A 115 -14.98 -1.82 -3.97
N VAL A 116 -13.76 -1.60 -3.50
CA VAL A 116 -12.53 -2.05 -4.19
C VAL A 116 -12.41 -3.56 -4.17
N ALA A 117 -12.64 -4.20 -3.02
CA ALA A 117 -12.58 -5.65 -2.88
C ALA A 117 -13.64 -6.36 -3.72
N ASP A 118 -14.86 -5.80 -3.79
CA ASP A 118 -15.94 -6.28 -4.64
C ASP A 118 -15.59 -6.21 -6.13
N LEU A 119 -14.78 -5.23 -6.55
CA LEU A 119 -14.24 -5.19 -7.91
C LEU A 119 -13.11 -6.20 -8.08
N ALA A 120 -12.26 -6.37 -7.05
CA ALA A 120 -11.13 -7.29 -7.10
C ALA A 120 -11.56 -8.75 -7.31
N LEU A 121 -12.74 -9.13 -6.80
CA LEU A 121 -13.35 -10.44 -6.97
C LEU A 121 -14.08 -10.64 -8.31
N ASP A 122 -14.26 -9.60 -9.13
CA ASP A 122 -15.00 -9.67 -10.40
C ASP A 122 -14.15 -10.22 -11.55
N PHE A 123 -13.48 -11.34 -11.29
CA PHE A 123 -12.78 -12.13 -12.29
C PHE A 123 -13.49 -13.48 -12.46
N SER A 124 -13.84 -13.81 -13.70
CA SER A 124 -14.35 -15.15 -14.03
C SER A 124 -14.33 -15.36 -15.54
N ASP A 125 -14.23 -16.63 -15.95
CA ASP A 125 -14.34 -17.02 -17.36
C ASP A 125 -15.79 -17.03 -17.88
N VAL A 126 -16.78 -16.77 -17.00
CA VAL A 126 -18.21 -16.92 -17.31
C VAL A 126 -18.85 -15.53 -17.41
N GLY A 127 -19.11 -15.07 -18.62
CA GLY A 127 -19.71 -13.75 -18.93
C GLY A 127 -21.19 -13.58 -18.54
N SER A 128 -21.64 -14.17 -17.43
CA SER A 128 -23.04 -14.14 -16.96
C SER A 128 -23.29 -13.18 -15.78
N GLY A 129 -22.29 -12.41 -15.36
CA GLY A 129 -22.39 -11.46 -14.26
C GLY A 129 -23.25 -10.22 -14.58
N ARG A 130 -23.84 -9.61 -13.55
CA ARG A 130 -24.61 -8.35 -13.63
C ARG A 130 -23.77 -7.14 -14.10
N ARG A 131 -22.45 -7.26 -14.16
CA ARG A 131 -21.49 -6.19 -14.49
C ARG A 131 -20.96 -6.33 -15.92
N LYS A 132 -20.83 -5.19 -16.60
CA LYS A 132 -20.63 -5.05 -18.07
C LYS A 132 -19.24 -5.53 -18.57
N LYS A 133 -18.27 -5.76 -17.68
CA LYS A 133 -16.90 -6.16 -18.04
C LYS A 133 -16.32 -7.07 -16.96
N THR A 134 -16.41 -8.38 -17.17
CA THR A 134 -15.74 -9.36 -16.33
C THR A 134 -14.26 -9.42 -16.66
N MET A 135 -13.41 -9.44 -15.64
CA MET A 135 -11.96 -9.56 -15.84
C MET A 135 -11.56 -11.02 -16.04
N SER A 136 -10.59 -11.26 -16.91
CA SER A 136 -10.11 -12.62 -17.21
C SER A 136 -9.06 -13.11 -16.20
N ARG A 137 -8.61 -12.27 -15.27
CA ARG A 137 -7.62 -12.60 -14.25
C ARG A 137 -7.82 -11.73 -13.00
N PRO A 138 -7.40 -12.19 -11.82
CA PRO A 138 -7.31 -11.34 -10.63
C PRO A 138 -6.30 -10.20 -10.82
N PHE A 139 -6.46 -9.14 -10.05
CA PHE A 139 -5.47 -8.07 -9.98
C PHE A 139 -4.21 -8.54 -9.25
N GLY A 140 -3.04 -8.14 -9.70
CA GLY A 140 -1.76 -8.49 -9.05
C GLY A 140 -1.26 -7.40 -8.10
N VAL A 141 -2.15 -6.78 -7.32
CA VAL A 141 -1.84 -5.64 -6.47
C VAL A 141 -2.55 -5.75 -5.13
N ALA A 142 -1.89 -5.30 -4.06
CA ALA A 142 -2.55 -4.97 -2.80
C ALA A 142 -2.56 -3.45 -2.59
N LEU A 143 -3.65 -2.97 -2.01
CA LEU A 143 -3.87 -1.57 -1.71
C LEU A 143 -3.88 -1.37 -0.19
N LEU A 144 -3.14 -0.37 0.25
CA LEU A 144 -3.13 0.09 1.62
C LEU A 144 -3.87 1.42 1.69
N VAL A 145 -5.12 1.35 2.13
CA VAL A 145 -6.04 2.48 2.15
C VAL A 145 -6.05 3.07 3.56
N ALA A 146 -5.65 4.34 3.64
CA ALA A 146 -5.63 5.12 4.85
C ALA A 146 -6.62 6.27 4.74
N GLY A 147 -7.27 6.62 5.84
CA GLY A 147 -8.11 7.81 5.86
C GLY A 147 -8.47 8.23 7.27
N VAL A 148 -9.18 9.35 7.34
CA VAL A 148 -9.84 9.82 8.57
C VAL A 148 -11.31 10.07 8.24
N ASP A 149 -12.20 9.28 8.84
CA ASP A 149 -13.64 9.46 8.72
C ASP A 149 -14.26 9.77 10.09
N LYS A 150 -15.59 9.65 10.19
CA LYS A 150 -16.35 9.97 11.41
C LYS A 150 -15.97 9.07 12.59
N ASP A 151 -15.50 7.85 12.32
CA ASP A 151 -15.08 6.88 13.34
C ASP A 151 -13.61 7.07 13.74
N GLY A 152 -12.90 7.99 13.07
CA GLY A 152 -11.53 8.37 13.33
C GLY A 152 -10.54 7.88 12.26
N PRO A 153 -9.23 7.91 12.57
CA PRO A 153 -8.21 7.43 11.66
C PRO A 153 -8.28 5.91 11.49
N ALA A 154 -8.26 5.43 10.25
CA ALA A 154 -8.29 4.01 9.95
C ALA A 154 -7.31 3.64 8.81
N LEU A 155 -6.78 2.43 8.91
CA LEU A 155 -5.87 1.83 7.95
C LEU A 155 -6.38 0.44 7.59
N TYR A 156 -6.61 0.21 6.29
CA TYR A 156 -7.09 -1.06 5.76
C TYR A 156 -6.16 -1.57 4.67
N CYS A 157 -5.94 -2.88 4.68
CA CYS A 157 -5.30 -3.59 3.58
C CYS A 157 -6.37 -4.33 2.79
N ALA A 158 -6.38 -4.15 1.47
CA ALA A 158 -7.16 -4.93 0.52
C ALA A 158 -6.21 -5.70 -0.39
N ASP A 159 -6.37 -7.01 -0.40
CA ASP A 159 -5.57 -7.93 -1.21
C ASP A 159 -6.41 -8.47 -2.39
N PRO A 160 -5.79 -9.12 -3.39
CA PRO A 160 -6.50 -9.60 -4.57
C PRO A 160 -7.38 -10.84 -4.31
N SER A 161 -7.40 -11.36 -3.07
CA SER A 161 -8.37 -12.38 -2.66
C SER A 161 -9.73 -11.78 -2.33
N GLY A 162 -9.86 -10.44 -2.34
CA GLY A 162 -11.05 -9.73 -1.88
C GLY A 162 -11.13 -9.64 -0.35
N THR A 163 -10.07 -10.03 0.36
CA THR A 163 -10.03 -9.92 1.81
C THR A 163 -9.68 -8.49 2.21
N VAL A 164 -10.47 -7.94 3.13
CA VAL A 164 -10.28 -6.59 3.68
C VAL A 164 -10.01 -6.68 5.17
N THR A 165 -8.81 -6.29 5.58
CA THR A 165 -8.36 -6.37 6.96
C THR A 165 -7.97 -5.00 7.49
N LYS A 166 -8.45 -4.65 8.69
CA LYS A 166 -8.09 -3.41 9.40
C LYS A 166 -6.81 -3.62 10.19
N TYR A 167 -5.85 -2.71 10.07
CA TYR A 167 -4.56 -2.78 10.75
C TYR A 167 -4.29 -1.54 11.60
N LEU A 168 -3.47 -1.72 12.64
CA LEU A 168 -2.87 -0.61 13.40
C LEU A 168 -1.58 -0.13 12.73
N ALA A 169 -0.77 -1.07 12.27
CA ALA A 169 0.37 -0.82 11.39
C ALA A 169 0.55 -2.05 10.51
N VAL A 170 0.95 -1.86 9.25
CA VAL A 170 1.19 -2.96 8.32
C VAL A 170 2.19 -2.53 7.25
N ALA A 171 2.96 -3.49 6.74
CA ALA A 171 3.84 -3.32 5.60
C ALA A 171 3.44 -4.27 4.47
N MET A 172 3.63 -3.85 3.22
CA MET A 172 3.37 -4.66 2.03
C MET A 172 4.54 -4.53 1.06
N GLY A 173 4.68 -5.50 0.15
CA GLY A 173 5.71 -5.51 -0.89
C GLY A 173 6.86 -6.47 -0.56
N SER A 174 7.98 -6.30 -1.24
CA SER A 174 9.06 -7.28 -1.21
C SER A 174 9.74 -7.46 0.14
N ALA A 175 9.74 -6.41 0.98
CA ALA A 175 10.35 -6.48 2.30
C ALA A 175 9.31 -6.48 3.43
N GLN A 176 8.08 -6.94 3.17
CA GLN A 176 7.00 -6.96 4.15
C GLN A 176 7.39 -7.71 5.43
N GLU A 177 8.05 -8.87 5.34
CA GLU A 177 8.35 -9.73 6.50
C GLU A 177 9.32 -9.04 7.48
N GLY A 178 10.38 -8.43 6.96
CA GLY A 178 11.33 -7.67 7.78
C GLY A 178 10.73 -6.38 8.34
N ALA A 179 9.92 -5.68 7.55
CA ALA A 179 9.24 -4.47 7.98
C ALA A 179 8.20 -4.74 9.08
N GLU A 180 7.41 -5.80 8.96
CA GLU A 180 6.42 -6.21 9.95
C GLU A 180 7.06 -6.56 11.29
N SER A 181 8.20 -7.28 11.30
CA SER A 181 8.91 -7.59 12.54
C SER A 181 9.31 -6.33 13.32
N MET A 182 9.83 -5.31 12.63
CA MET A 182 10.21 -4.05 13.26
C MET A 182 9.00 -3.24 13.73
N LEU A 183 7.91 -3.24 12.94
CA LEU A 183 6.67 -2.59 13.34
C LEU A 183 6.10 -3.23 14.60
N GLN A 184 6.13 -4.55 14.72
CA GLN A 184 5.64 -5.26 15.92
C GLN A 184 6.44 -4.91 17.18
N GLU A 185 7.74 -4.68 17.07
CA GLU A 185 8.61 -4.35 18.21
C GLU A 185 8.52 -2.88 18.63
N GLN A 186 8.42 -1.96 17.67
CA GLN A 186 8.58 -0.52 17.92
C GLN A 186 7.26 0.26 17.93
N TYR A 187 6.17 -0.31 17.38
CA TYR A 187 4.86 0.36 17.35
C TYR A 187 4.26 0.48 18.75
N ASN A 188 3.65 1.64 19.02
CA ASN A 188 2.83 1.86 20.20
C ASN A 188 1.56 2.63 19.83
N GLN A 189 0.41 2.17 20.31
CA GLN A 189 -0.89 2.81 20.07
C GLN A 189 -1.01 4.24 20.62
N SER A 190 -0.16 4.63 21.59
CA SER A 190 -0.10 6.00 22.12
C SER A 190 0.96 6.88 21.46
N MET A 191 1.55 6.46 20.34
CA MET A 191 2.55 7.27 19.65
C MET A 191 1.91 8.47 18.94
N SER A 192 2.65 9.58 18.90
CA SER A 192 2.25 10.76 18.13
C SER A 192 2.41 10.51 16.63
N LEU A 193 1.78 11.35 15.81
CA LEU A 193 1.97 11.30 14.37
C LEU A 193 3.43 11.49 13.95
N GLU A 194 4.15 12.42 14.58
CA GLU A 194 5.58 12.66 14.30
C GLU A 194 6.43 11.41 14.61
N ALA A 195 6.17 10.74 15.73
CA ALA A 195 6.85 9.49 16.05
C ALA A 195 6.52 8.37 15.05
N ALA A 196 5.31 8.36 14.48
CA ALA A 196 4.93 7.41 13.43
C ALA A 196 5.60 7.73 12.09
N GLU A 197 5.78 9.00 11.73
CA GLU A 197 6.57 9.42 10.56
C GLU A 197 8.02 8.93 10.68
N ASP A 198 8.64 9.18 11.84
CA ASP A 198 10.01 8.78 12.10
C ASP A 198 10.13 7.24 12.08
N LEU A 199 9.20 6.52 12.71
CA LEU A 199 9.17 5.05 12.68
C LEU A 199 9.02 4.50 11.24
N ALA A 200 8.11 5.06 10.45
CA ALA A 200 7.90 4.61 9.07
C ALA A 200 9.19 4.74 8.23
N LEU A 201 9.92 5.85 8.37
CA LEU A 201 11.19 6.04 7.66
C LEU A 201 12.33 5.19 8.24
N VAL A 202 12.37 4.94 9.55
CA VAL A 202 13.36 4.01 10.15
C VAL A 202 13.16 2.60 9.60
N VAL A 203 11.92 2.12 9.56
CA VAL A 203 11.60 0.79 9.01
C VAL A 203 11.94 0.73 7.53
N LEU A 204 11.55 1.75 6.74
CA LEU A 204 11.93 1.81 5.31
C LEU A 204 13.45 1.80 5.12
N ARG A 205 14.20 2.62 5.86
CA ARG A 205 15.67 2.69 5.78
C ARG A 205 16.33 1.34 6.00
N GLN A 206 15.77 0.51 6.88
CA GLN A 206 16.33 -0.79 7.22
C GLN A 206 16.06 -1.87 6.17
N VAL A 207 14.96 -1.73 5.41
CA VAL A 207 14.55 -2.72 4.40
C VAL A 207 14.84 -2.30 2.96
N MET A 208 15.25 -1.05 2.74
CA MET A 208 15.65 -0.54 1.43
C MET A 208 17.07 -1.00 1.07
N GLU A 209 17.29 -1.28 -0.22
CA GLU A 209 18.60 -1.63 -0.75
C GLU A 209 19.51 -0.40 -0.88
N GLU A 210 18.92 0.76 -1.19
CA GLU A 210 19.61 2.04 -1.34
C GLU A 210 19.54 2.90 -0.08
N LYS A 211 20.49 3.84 0.06
CA LYS A 211 20.44 4.85 1.12
C LYS A 211 19.19 5.73 0.96
N LEU A 212 18.41 5.81 2.03
CA LEU A 212 17.23 6.65 2.10
C LEU A 212 17.58 8.12 1.82
N ASN A 213 16.85 8.74 0.90
CA ASN A 213 16.96 10.15 0.53
C ASN A 213 15.58 10.70 0.09
N CYS A 214 15.50 12.01 -0.15
CA CYS A 214 14.23 12.66 -0.52
C CYS A 214 13.68 12.28 -1.91
N ASN A 215 14.48 11.64 -2.77
CA ASN A 215 14.06 11.24 -4.11
C ASN A 215 13.51 9.80 -4.14
N ASN A 216 14.08 8.90 -3.33
CA ASN A 216 13.74 7.47 -3.32
C ASN A 216 12.67 7.08 -2.29
N VAL A 217 12.10 8.06 -1.57
CA VAL A 217 10.97 7.83 -0.65
C VAL A 217 9.83 8.79 -0.97
N GLU A 218 8.62 8.29 -0.78
CA GLU A 218 7.39 9.05 -0.78
C GLU A 218 6.70 8.86 0.57
N MET A 219 6.19 9.94 1.15
CA MET A 219 5.43 9.87 2.40
C MET A 219 4.26 10.84 2.35
N ALA A 220 3.19 10.47 3.03
CA ALA A 220 2.04 11.31 3.19
C ALA A 220 1.33 11.02 4.51
N ALA A 221 0.61 12.00 5.03
CA ALA A 221 -0.14 11.86 6.27
C ALA A 221 -1.54 12.44 6.14
N LEU A 222 -2.48 11.86 6.89
CA LEU A 222 -3.80 12.42 7.14
C LEU A 222 -3.93 12.68 8.63
N ARG A 223 -4.19 13.93 9.01
CA ARG A 223 -4.34 14.35 10.41
C ARG A 223 -5.81 14.47 10.79
N VAL A 224 -6.13 14.06 12.01
CA VAL A 224 -7.45 14.29 12.59
C VAL A 224 -7.68 15.79 12.75
N GLY A 225 -8.78 16.30 12.20
CA GLY A 225 -9.10 17.73 12.18
C GLY A 225 -8.62 18.48 10.94
N GLU A 226 -7.70 17.90 10.15
CA GLU A 226 -7.38 18.41 8.81
C GLU A 226 -8.22 17.67 7.76
N ALA A 227 -8.94 18.43 6.94
CA ALA A 227 -9.86 17.85 5.96
C ALA A 227 -9.17 17.29 4.71
N LYS A 228 -7.83 17.42 4.61
CA LYS A 228 -7.06 17.15 3.40
C LYS A 228 -5.86 16.26 3.69
N PHE A 229 -5.72 15.25 2.85
CA PHE A 229 -4.47 14.51 2.66
C PHE A 229 -3.29 15.45 2.36
N LYS A 230 -2.21 15.35 3.13
CA LYS A 230 -0.96 16.08 2.86
C LYS A 230 0.11 15.10 2.37
N GLN A 231 0.47 15.21 1.09
CA GLN A 231 1.66 14.58 0.54
C GLN A 231 2.88 15.42 0.89
N TYR A 232 3.94 14.80 1.41
CA TYR A 232 5.14 15.52 1.81
C TYR A 232 6.03 15.86 0.62
N GLY A 233 6.42 17.12 0.54
CA GLY A 233 7.37 17.61 -0.45
C GLY A 233 8.80 17.21 -0.12
N ALA A 234 9.73 17.53 -1.02
CA ALA A 234 11.15 17.24 -0.80
C ALA A 234 11.71 17.91 0.47
N ASP A 235 11.20 19.10 0.82
CA ASP A 235 11.67 19.85 1.98
C ASP A 235 11.10 19.30 3.29
N ASP A 236 9.80 18.97 3.34
CA ASP A 236 9.21 18.24 4.47
C ASP A 236 9.98 16.93 4.72
N LEU A 237 10.28 16.16 3.67
CA LEU A 237 11.02 14.90 3.77
C LEU A 237 12.44 15.11 4.31
N LYS A 238 13.16 16.15 3.86
CA LYS A 238 14.52 16.44 4.37
C LYS A 238 14.51 16.74 5.86
N GLU A 239 13.52 17.49 6.34
CA GLU A 239 13.38 17.79 7.77
C GLU A 239 13.17 16.51 8.58
N ILE A 240 12.26 15.64 8.13
CA ILE A 240 11.97 14.38 8.83
C ILE A 240 13.19 13.45 8.80
N ILE A 241 13.86 13.33 7.64
CA ILE A 241 15.08 12.52 7.49
C ILE A 241 16.19 13.01 8.43
N ALA A 242 16.31 14.33 8.62
CA ALA A 242 17.31 14.91 9.52
C ALA A 242 17.04 14.61 11.01
N ARG A 243 15.78 14.34 11.39
CA ARG A 243 15.40 13.96 12.76
C ARG A 243 15.72 12.49 13.09
N LEU A 244 15.91 11.65 12.06
CA LEU A 244 16.02 10.20 12.26
C LEU A 244 17.27 9.85 13.09
N PRO A 245 17.16 8.87 14.01
CA PRO A 245 18.31 8.40 14.76
C PRO A 245 19.37 7.82 13.82
N ALA A 246 20.63 7.81 14.26
CA ALA A 246 21.73 7.21 13.51
C ALA A 246 21.38 5.77 13.09
N PRO A 247 21.81 5.32 11.89
CA PRO A 247 21.52 3.98 11.41
C PRO A 247 22.04 2.93 12.41
N THR A 248 21.15 2.02 12.80
CA THR A 248 21.42 0.95 13.78
C THR A 248 22.27 -0.17 13.21
N ILE A 249 22.35 -0.29 11.88
CA ILE A 249 23.21 -1.22 11.14
C ILE A 249 24.02 -0.40 10.11
N PRO A 250 25.34 -0.62 9.96
CA PRO A 250 26.11 -0.02 8.88
C PRO A 250 25.52 -0.44 7.54
N THR A 251 25.16 0.54 6.72
CA THR A 251 24.67 0.34 5.35
C THR A 251 25.75 -0.36 4.52
N ALA A 252 25.40 -1.13 3.48
CA ALA A 252 26.37 -1.90 2.67
C ALA A 252 27.55 -1.08 2.12
N THR A 253 27.36 0.23 1.91
CA THR A 253 28.40 1.19 1.53
C THR A 253 29.41 1.53 2.63
N ASP A 254 29.02 1.39 3.90
CA ASP A 254 29.89 1.71 5.04
C ASP A 254 31.01 0.67 5.18
N LEU A 255 30.85 -0.50 4.54
CA LEU A 255 31.87 -1.53 4.37
C LEU A 255 32.78 -1.32 3.14
N SER A 256 32.43 -0.42 2.23
CA SER A 256 33.24 -0.10 1.03
C SER A 256 34.19 1.09 1.21
N GLY A 257 34.13 1.78 2.36
CA GLY A 257 34.96 2.94 2.68
C GLY A 257 36.29 2.63 3.37
N THR A 258 36.61 1.34 3.57
CA THR A 258 37.88 0.87 4.14
C THR A 258 38.59 -0.05 3.15
N ALA A 259 39.22 0.54 2.15
CA ALA A 259 40.29 -0.06 1.36
C ALA A 259 41.24 1.04 0.87
#